data_AF-Q0FEI4-F1
#
_entry.id   AF-Q0FEI4-F1
#
_cell.length_a   1.000
_cell.length_b   1.000
_cell.length_c   1.000
_cell.angle_alpha   90.00
_cell.angle_beta   90.00
_cell.angle_gamma   90.00
#
_symmetry.space_group_name_H-M   'P 1'
#
loop_
_entity.id
_entity.type
_entity.pdbx_description
1 polymer ?
#
loop_
_entity_poly.entity_id
_entity_poly.type
_entity_poly.pdbx_seq_one_letter_code
_entity_poly.pdbx_strand_id
1 'polypeptide(L)'
;MTIKHHLNEKLLMSYAAGILPEAFNLVVATQMSISDEARARLASYEAIGGGILEETEKVEMSPNSLQDVFNKIKSAKTKKFNAPKMVEGVFPEPLKKYAGKELGSVKWKNIGRGVKQSILKTDSDASARLLYIPAGTAMPNHSHNGLEMTLVLKGSFHDEKDLFKRGDIEIGDQDLHHNPTASNDGPCICLVASDASLRFKSIIPRLLQPFFKI
;
A
#
# COMPACT_ATOMS: atom_id res chain seq x y z
N MET A 1 1.03 -15.91 11.56
CA MET A 1 -0.17 -15.06 11.46
C MET A 1 -0.76 -15.33 10.09
N THR A 2 -2.04 -15.67 9.98
CA THR A 2 -2.67 -16.03 8.70
C THR A 2 -3.41 -14.82 8.17
N ILE A 3 -3.04 -14.35 6.98
CA ILE A 3 -3.76 -13.32 6.23
C ILE A 3 -4.97 -14.00 5.57
N LYS A 4 -6.13 -13.35 5.64
CA LYS A 4 -7.38 -13.84 5.05
C LYS A 4 -7.83 -13.00 3.87
N HIS A 5 -7.51 -11.71 3.88
CA HIS A 5 -7.95 -10.77 2.86
C HIS A 5 -6.75 -10.37 2.01
N HIS A 6 -6.79 -10.76 0.74
CA HIS A 6 -5.69 -10.61 -0.20
C HIS A 6 -6.07 -9.68 -1.33
N LEU A 7 -5.06 -9.13 -2.01
CA LEU A 7 -5.27 -8.44 -3.28
C LEU A 7 -6.00 -9.35 -4.28
N ASN A 8 -6.93 -8.76 -5.02
CA ASN A 8 -7.57 -9.43 -6.14
C ASN A 8 -6.61 -9.55 -7.33
N GLU A 9 -6.96 -10.41 -8.28
CA GLU A 9 -6.11 -10.73 -9.44
C GLU A 9 -5.85 -9.52 -10.32
N LYS A 10 -6.86 -8.66 -10.51
CA LYS A 10 -6.75 -7.44 -11.32
C LYS A 10 -5.64 -6.53 -10.80
N LEU A 11 -5.59 -6.27 -9.48
CA LEU A 11 -4.58 -5.41 -8.88
C LEU A 11 -3.18 -6.03 -8.93
N LEU A 12 -3.06 -7.34 -8.70
CA LEU A 12 -1.78 -8.03 -8.82
C LEU A 12 -1.24 -8.00 -10.25
N MET A 13 -2.11 -8.19 -11.24
CA MET A 13 -1.73 -8.11 -12.65
C MET A 13 -1.37 -6.69 -13.07
N SER A 14 -2.12 -5.68 -12.63
CA SER A 14 -1.79 -4.27 -12.88
C SER A 14 -0.46 -3.86 -12.23
N TYR A 15 -0.15 -4.38 -11.04
CA TYR A 15 1.15 -4.19 -10.41
C TYR A 15 2.27 -4.86 -11.23
N ALA A 16 2.10 -6.13 -11.61
CA ALA A 16 3.08 -6.87 -12.41
C ALA A 16 3.35 -6.20 -13.77
N ALA A 17 2.31 -5.62 -14.39
CA ALA A 17 2.42 -4.87 -15.63
C ALA A 17 3.01 -3.45 -15.47
N GLY A 18 3.21 -2.97 -14.23
CA GLY A 18 3.78 -1.65 -13.96
C GLY A 18 2.86 -0.47 -14.29
N ILE A 19 1.53 -0.67 -14.25
CA ILE A 19 0.54 0.35 -14.66
C ILE A 19 -0.26 0.96 -13.50
N LEU A 20 0.00 0.53 -12.26
CA LEU A 20 -0.63 1.15 -11.09
C LEU A 20 0.07 2.48 -10.73
N PRO A 21 -0.69 3.50 -10.27
CA PRO A 21 -0.13 4.68 -9.63
C PRO A 21 0.79 4.36 -8.44
N GLU A 22 1.75 5.25 -8.13
CA GLU A 22 2.75 5.03 -7.07
C GLU A 22 2.11 4.74 -5.70
N ALA A 23 1.03 5.43 -5.36
CA ALA A 23 0.31 5.22 -4.09
C ALA A 23 -0.19 3.78 -3.93
N PHE A 24 -0.75 3.20 -4.99
CA PHE A 24 -1.23 1.83 -4.99
C PHE A 24 -0.08 0.82 -5.06
N ASN A 25 0.96 1.11 -5.86
CA ASN A 25 2.19 0.30 -5.87
C ASN A 25 2.80 0.16 -4.46
N LEU A 26 2.79 1.25 -3.69
CA LEU A 26 3.28 1.24 -2.32
C LEU A 26 2.49 0.26 -1.44
N VAL A 27 1.16 0.24 -1.54
CA VAL A 27 0.31 -0.70 -0.79
C VAL A 27 0.60 -2.14 -1.19
N VAL A 28 0.63 -2.44 -2.50
CA VAL A 28 0.89 -3.78 -3.02
C VAL A 28 2.26 -4.28 -2.57
N ALA A 29 3.32 -3.49 -2.80
CA ALA A 29 4.68 -3.84 -2.38
C ALA A 29 4.78 -4.06 -0.87
N THR A 30 4.08 -3.23 -0.07
CA THR A 30 4.03 -3.39 1.38
C THR A 30 3.35 -4.71 1.77
N GLN A 31 2.24 -5.10 1.13
CA GLN A 31 1.62 -6.39 1.40
C GLN A 31 2.52 -7.57 0.97
N MET A 32 3.19 -7.48 -0.19
CA MET A 32 4.14 -8.52 -0.64
C MET A 32 5.28 -8.76 0.36
N SER A 33 5.69 -7.71 1.07
CA SER A 33 6.73 -7.83 2.09
C SER A 33 6.26 -8.45 3.41
N ILE A 34 4.94 -8.61 3.59
CA ILE A 34 4.31 -9.24 4.77
C ILE A 34 3.79 -10.65 4.44
N SER A 35 3.32 -10.89 3.22
CA SER A 35 2.62 -12.11 2.80
C SER A 35 3.39 -12.90 1.73
N ASP A 36 3.86 -14.09 2.09
CA ASP A 36 4.52 -14.99 1.13
C ASP A 36 3.55 -15.55 0.09
N GLU A 37 2.28 -15.77 0.46
CA GLU A 37 1.24 -16.18 -0.49
C GLU A 37 1.02 -15.10 -1.55
N ALA A 38 0.91 -13.85 -1.13
CA ALA A 38 0.72 -12.74 -2.06
C ALA A 38 1.93 -12.60 -3.00
N ARG A 39 3.14 -12.80 -2.46
CA ARG A 39 4.39 -12.82 -3.25
C ARG A 39 4.41 -13.94 -4.29
N ALA A 40 3.97 -15.16 -3.92
CA ALA A 40 3.90 -16.28 -4.84
C ALA A 40 2.86 -16.07 -5.96
N ARG A 41 1.70 -15.50 -5.62
CA ARG A 41 0.68 -15.12 -6.61
C ARG A 41 1.20 -14.07 -7.58
N LEU A 42 1.88 -13.02 -7.07
CA LEU A 42 2.50 -12.00 -7.91
C LEU A 42 3.54 -12.60 -8.87
N ALA A 43 4.43 -13.46 -8.37
CA ALA A 43 5.45 -14.10 -9.20
C ALA A 43 4.87 -14.88 -10.37
N SER A 44 3.66 -15.45 -10.21
CA SER A 44 2.96 -16.16 -11.29
C SER A 44 2.52 -15.21 -12.41
N TYR A 45 2.11 -13.98 -12.07
CA TYR A 45 1.78 -12.96 -13.07
C TYR A 45 3.03 -12.34 -13.72
N GLU A 46 4.10 -12.14 -12.96
CA GLU A 46 5.39 -11.67 -13.50
C GLU A 46 5.99 -12.70 -14.48
N ALA A 47 5.81 -13.99 -14.23
CA ALA A 47 6.26 -15.05 -15.14
C ALA A 47 5.59 -14.97 -16.53
N ILE A 48 4.33 -14.54 -16.60
CA ILE A 48 3.64 -14.29 -17.88
C ILE A 48 4.35 -13.16 -18.64
N GLY A 49 4.67 -12.07 -17.95
CA GLY A 49 5.45 -10.97 -18.52
C GLY A 49 6.84 -11.41 -18.99
N GLY A 50 7.49 -12.31 -18.25
CA GLY A 50 8.75 -12.93 -18.65
C GLY A 50 8.63 -13.75 -19.95
N GLY A 51 7.54 -14.51 -20.12
CA GLY A 51 7.26 -15.21 -21.38
C GLY A 51 7.09 -14.26 -22.57
N ILE A 52 6.30 -13.19 -22.39
CA ILE A 52 6.10 -12.16 -23.42
C ILE A 52 7.43 -11.48 -23.79
N LEU A 53 8.28 -11.19 -22.79
CA LEU A 53 9.58 -10.58 -23.00
C LEU A 53 10.52 -11.48 -23.83
N GLU A 54 10.51 -12.80 -23.57
CA GLU A 54 11.33 -13.76 -24.31
C GLU A 54 10.90 -13.90 -25.78
N GLU A 55 9.60 -13.80 -26.06
CA GLU A 55 9.03 -13.88 -27.41
C GLU A 55 9.07 -12.55 -28.18
N THR A 56 9.43 -11.44 -27.52
CA THR A 56 9.48 -10.12 -28.15
C THR A 56 10.60 -10.04 -29.20
N GLU A 57 10.33 -9.36 -30.31
CA GLU A 57 11.35 -9.12 -31.34
C GLU A 57 12.60 -8.44 -30.76
N LYS A 58 13.76 -9.03 -31.06
CA LYS A 58 15.04 -8.51 -30.59
C LYS A 58 15.36 -7.20 -31.30
N VAL A 59 15.73 -6.19 -30.52
CA VAL A 59 16.21 -4.90 -31.02
C VAL A 59 17.71 -4.82 -30.81
N GLU A 60 18.46 -4.50 -31.86
CA GLU A 60 19.91 -4.37 -31.80
C GLU A 60 20.31 -3.20 -30.89
N MET A 61 21.22 -3.45 -29.95
CA MET A 61 21.83 -2.42 -29.11
C MET A 61 23.07 -1.83 -29.77
N SER A 62 23.56 -0.68 -29.27
CA SER A 62 24.82 -0.13 -29.78
C SER A 62 26.00 -1.12 -29.56
N PRO A 63 26.98 -1.19 -30.48
CA PRO A 63 28.02 -2.24 -30.46
C PRO A 63 28.81 -2.37 -29.16
N ASN A 64 28.96 -1.27 -28.41
CA ASN A 64 29.74 -1.25 -27.16
C ASN A 64 28.90 -1.43 -25.89
N SER A 65 27.58 -1.60 -26.01
CA SER A 65 26.65 -1.63 -24.86
C SER A 65 27.06 -2.66 -23.79
N LEU A 66 27.44 -3.87 -24.19
CA LEU A 66 27.87 -4.92 -23.27
C LEU A 66 29.17 -4.56 -22.52
N GLN A 67 30.16 -4.04 -23.25
CA GLN A 67 31.44 -3.64 -22.69
C GLN A 67 31.29 -2.45 -21.72
N ASP A 68 30.44 -1.49 -22.07
CA ASP A 68 30.13 -0.33 -21.22
C ASP A 68 29.48 -0.74 -19.89
N VAL A 69 28.56 -1.71 -19.93
CA VAL A 69 27.95 -2.28 -18.71
C VAL A 69 29.02 -2.99 -17.86
N PHE A 70 29.88 -3.81 -18.46
CA PHE A 70 30.94 -4.49 -17.70
C PHE A 70 31.94 -3.50 -17.08
N ASN A 71 32.29 -2.42 -17.77
CA ASN A 71 33.14 -1.37 -17.21
C ASN A 71 32.48 -0.68 -16.00
N LYS A 72 31.16 -0.43 -16.06
CA LYS A 72 30.38 0.09 -14.94
C LYS A 72 30.32 -0.88 -13.77
N ILE A 73 30.13 -2.18 -14.00
CA ILE A 73 30.11 -3.20 -12.94
C ILE A 73 31.46 -3.29 -12.25
N LYS A 74 32.57 -3.31 -13.00
CA LYS A 74 33.93 -3.39 -12.43
C LYS A 74 34.30 -2.16 -11.59
N SER A 75 33.83 -0.98 -11.99
CA SER A 75 34.07 0.27 -11.28
C SER A 75 33.08 0.55 -10.14
N ALA A 76 32.00 -0.23 -10.05
CA ALA A 76 31.00 -0.06 -9.02
C ALA A 76 31.55 -0.46 -7.64
N LYS A 77 31.44 0.44 -6.67
CA LYS A 77 31.62 0.10 -5.26
C LYS A 77 30.42 -0.71 -4.81
N THR A 78 30.55 -2.03 -4.76
CA THR A 78 29.49 -2.93 -4.27
C THR A 78 29.21 -2.66 -2.80
N LYS A 79 28.03 -2.11 -2.49
CA LYS A 79 27.48 -2.19 -1.14
C LYS A 79 26.92 -3.60 -0.96
N LYS A 80 27.38 -4.33 0.05
CA LYS A 80 26.75 -5.59 0.45
C LYS A 80 25.36 -5.24 0.98
N PHE A 81 24.32 -5.60 0.23
CA PHE A 81 22.96 -5.59 0.75
C PHE A 81 22.72 -6.95 1.43
N ASN A 82 22.39 -6.92 2.72
CA ASN A 82 21.83 -8.10 3.35
C ASN A 82 20.44 -8.33 2.75
N ALA A 83 20.07 -9.59 2.53
CA ALA A 83 18.68 -9.92 2.22
C ALA A 83 17.79 -9.27 3.29
N PRO A 84 16.74 -8.52 2.90
CA PRO A 84 15.86 -7.92 3.88
C PRO A 84 15.28 -9.03 4.76
N LYS A 85 15.55 -8.97 6.06
CA LYS A 85 14.92 -9.88 7.02
C LYS A 85 13.41 -9.71 6.91
N MET A 86 12.66 -10.81 7.04
CA MET A 86 11.21 -10.74 7.24
C MET A 86 10.93 -9.71 8.35
N VAL A 87 9.99 -8.80 8.09
CA VAL A 87 9.88 -7.52 8.78
C VAL A 87 9.76 -7.70 10.30
N GLU A 88 10.80 -7.31 11.04
CA GLU A 88 10.68 -7.01 12.48
C GLU A 88 10.02 -5.64 12.63
N GLY A 89 8.91 -5.58 13.37
CA GLY A 89 8.19 -4.33 13.66
C GLY A 89 7.04 -3.98 12.73
N VAL A 90 6.52 -2.75 12.86
CA VAL A 90 5.25 -2.34 12.24
C VAL A 90 5.41 -2.00 10.75
N PHE A 91 6.52 -1.39 10.35
CA PHE A 91 6.72 -0.89 8.99
C PHE A 91 7.60 -1.80 8.14
N PRO A 92 7.04 -2.38 7.07
CA PRO A 92 7.84 -3.09 6.07
C PRO A 92 8.75 -2.17 5.25
N GLU A 93 9.76 -2.76 4.62
CA GLU A 93 10.80 -2.00 3.92
C GLU A 93 10.29 -1.03 2.84
N PRO A 94 9.33 -1.41 1.96
CA PRO A 94 8.80 -0.49 0.95
C PRO A 94 8.22 0.79 1.57
N LEU A 95 7.56 0.65 2.73
CA LEU A 95 6.94 1.76 3.44
C LEU A 95 7.96 2.67 4.15
N LYS A 96 9.11 2.16 4.57
CA LYS A 96 10.07 2.93 5.37
C LYS A 96 10.63 4.16 4.64
N LYS A 97 10.74 4.09 3.30
CA LYS A 97 11.18 5.22 2.48
C LYS A 97 10.20 6.39 2.52
N TYR A 98 8.90 6.10 2.73
CA TYR A 98 7.83 7.10 2.72
C TYR A 98 7.47 7.57 4.13
N ALA A 99 7.40 6.65 5.08
CA ALA A 99 6.88 6.89 6.43
C ALA A 99 7.98 7.06 7.51
N GLY A 100 9.24 6.78 7.19
CA GLY A 100 10.32 6.65 8.16
C GLY A 100 10.46 5.22 8.70
N LYS A 101 11.48 4.97 9.53
CA LYS A 101 11.87 3.61 9.93
C LYS A 101 10.87 2.90 10.84
N GLU A 102 10.10 3.66 11.61
CA GLU A 102 9.20 3.14 12.65
C GLU A 102 8.04 4.10 12.97
N LEU A 103 7.04 3.64 13.72
CA LEU A 103 5.86 4.44 14.08
C LEU A 103 6.20 5.78 14.75
N GLY A 104 7.25 5.81 15.58
CA GLY A 104 7.69 7.03 16.28
C GLY A 104 8.25 8.11 15.35
N SER A 105 8.66 7.74 14.13
CA SER A 105 9.21 8.68 13.15
C SER A 105 8.15 9.38 12.29
N VAL A 106 6.89 8.94 12.38
CA VAL A 106 5.79 9.47 11.57
C VAL A 106 5.35 10.85 12.07
N LYS A 107 5.22 11.79 11.14
CA LYS A 107 4.66 13.12 11.40
C LYS A 107 3.14 13.07 11.33
N TRP A 108 2.51 12.86 12.48
CA TRP A 108 1.06 12.74 12.60
C TRP A 108 0.35 14.10 12.65
N LYS A 109 -0.78 14.20 11.96
CA LYS A 109 -1.75 15.30 12.07
C LYS A 109 -3.08 14.75 12.59
N ASN A 110 -3.61 15.34 13.65
CA ASN A 110 -4.92 14.96 14.19
C ASN A 110 -6.04 15.37 13.22
N ILE A 111 -7.04 14.50 13.07
CA ILE A 111 -8.23 14.73 12.22
C ILE A 111 -9.56 14.52 12.96
N GLY A 112 -9.53 14.46 14.29
CA GLY A 112 -10.70 14.37 15.15
C GLY A 112 -10.87 13.00 15.82
N ARG A 113 -11.58 12.95 16.95
CA ARG A 113 -11.84 11.73 17.75
C ARG A 113 -10.57 10.92 18.11
N GLY A 114 -9.41 11.58 18.20
CA GLY A 114 -8.11 10.94 18.43
C GLY A 114 -7.50 10.26 17.20
N VAL A 115 -8.20 10.23 16.06
CA VAL A 115 -7.69 9.74 14.79
C VAL A 115 -6.61 10.69 14.28
N LYS A 116 -5.53 10.12 13.76
CA LYS A 116 -4.41 10.86 13.17
C LYS A 116 -4.10 10.33 11.79
N GLN A 117 -3.59 11.18 10.93
CA GLN A 117 -3.10 10.78 9.62
C GLN A 117 -1.69 11.32 9.35
N SER A 118 -1.00 10.71 8.40
CA SER A 118 0.22 11.24 7.79
C SER A 118 0.15 10.99 6.30
N ILE A 119 0.10 12.07 5.50
CA ILE A 119 0.07 11.96 4.04
C ILE A 119 1.48 11.61 3.57
N LEU A 120 1.59 10.56 2.77
CA LEU A 120 2.84 10.10 2.18
C LEU A 120 3.02 10.79 0.84
N LYS A 121 4.25 11.23 0.54
CA LYS A 121 4.56 11.88 -0.72
C LYS A 121 4.72 10.83 -1.82
N THR A 122 3.77 10.80 -2.74
CA THR A 122 3.75 10.00 -3.97
C THR A 122 3.56 10.93 -5.18
N ASP A 123 3.42 10.35 -6.38
CA ASP A 123 2.90 11.03 -7.57
C ASP A 123 1.50 11.66 -7.36
N SER A 124 1.01 12.36 -8.38
CA SER A 124 -0.27 13.09 -8.34
C SER A 124 -1.48 12.25 -8.74
N ASP A 125 -1.28 11.03 -9.22
CA ASP A 125 -2.34 10.23 -9.84
C ASP A 125 -3.21 9.52 -8.80
N ALA A 126 -2.65 9.30 -7.60
CA ALA A 126 -3.36 8.81 -6.43
C ALA A 126 -2.70 9.33 -5.14
N SER A 127 -3.40 9.20 -4.02
CA SER A 127 -2.91 9.63 -2.71
C SER A 127 -2.64 8.43 -1.80
N ALA A 128 -1.52 8.46 -1.08
CA ALA A 128 -1.21 7.51 -0.02
C ALA A 128 -1.16 8.20 1.34
N ARG A 129 -1.65 7.53 2.39
CA ARG A 129 -1.60 8.04 3.76
C ARG A 129 -1.49 6.91 4.78
N LEU A 130 -0.88 7.22 5.91
CA LEU A 130 -1.02 6.41 7.12
C LEU A 130 -2.20 6.92 7.93
N LEU A 131 -2.96 6.00 8.52
CA LEU A 131 -3.96 6.27 9.54
C LEU A 131 -3.56 5.65 10.86
N TYR A 132 -3.75 6.41 11.93
CA TYR A 132 -3.77 5.95 13.32
C TYR A 132 -5.20 6.09 13.82
N ILE A 133 -5.83 4.98 14.15
CA ILE A 133 -7.21 4.94 14.65
C ILE A 133 -7.15 4.39 16.09
N PRO A 134 -7.54 5.16 17.11
CA PRO A 134 -7.56 4.66 18.48
C PRO A 134 -8.50 3.46 18.64
N ALA A 135 -8.21 2.61 19.62
CA ALA A 135 -9.05 1.45 19.93
C ALA A 135 -10.53 1.85 20.12
N GLY A 136 -11.45 1.03 19.60
CA GLY A 136 -12.90 1.26 19.69
C GLY A 136 -13.42 2.48 18.92
N THR A 137 -12.58 3.17 18.14
CA THR A 137 -12.98 4.36 17.40
C THR A 137 -13.56 4.00 16.04
N ALA A 138 -14.83 4.33 15.84
CA ALA A 138 -15.50 4.25 14.54
C ALA A 138 -15.14 5.45 13.65
N MET A 139 -14.79 5.17 12.39
CA MET A 139 -14.63 6.16 11.34
C MET A 139 -15.99 6.55 10.76
N PRO A 140 -16.27 7.81 10.40
CA PRO A 140 -17.58 8.21 9.88
C PRO A 140 -18.01 7.37 8.67
N ASN A 141 -19.29 7.03 8.55
CA ASN A 141 -19.80 6.23 7.43
C ASN A 141 -19.54 6.94 6.09
N HIS A 142 -18.92 6.21 5.16
CA HIS A 142 -18.51 6.71 3.85
C HIS A 142 -18.59 5.62 2.77
N SER A 143 -18.57 6.07 1.52
CA SER A 143 -18.13 5.28 0.37
C SER A 143 -17.02 6.01 -0.37
N HIS A 144 -16.55 5.46 -1.49
CA HIS A 144 -15.41 5.99 -2.22
C HIS A 144 -15.83 6.56 -3.59
N ASN A 145 -15.13 7.58 -4.11
CA ASN A 145 -15.36 8.07 -5.48
C ASN A 145 -14.61 7.25 -6.55
N GLY A 146 -13.73 6.35 -6.12
CA GLY A 146 -12.89 5.51 -6.95
C GLY A 146 -12.38 4.34 -6.12
N LEU A 147 -11.22 3.80 -6.48
CA LEU A 147 -10.61 2.69 -5.77
C LEU A 147 -9.97 3.18 -4.46
N GLU A 148 -10.24 2.47 -3.36
CA GLU A 148 -9.49 2.57 -2.11
C GLU A 148 -8.89 1.21 -1.75
N MET A 149 -7.64 1.21 -1.29
CA MET A 149 -7.00 0.06 -0.66
C MET A 149 -6.57 0.41 0.76
N THR A 150 -7.01 -0.37 1.74
CA THR A 150 -6.65 -0.20 3.15
C THR A 150 -5.94 -1.45 3.66
N LEU A 151 -4.61 -1.34 3.84
CA LEU A 151 -3.76 -2.41 4.38
C LEU A 151 -3.52 -2.19 5.87
N VAL A 152 -3.83 -3.19 6.70
CA VAL A 152 -3.58 -3.12 8.14
C VAL A 152 -2.10 -3.42 8.43
N LEU A 153 -1.44 -2.48 9.10
CA LEU A 153 -0.06 -2.60 9.56
C LEU A 153 0.02 -3.01 11.03
N LYS A 154 -0.92 -2.61 11.87
CA LYS A 154 -0.93 -3.01 13.29
C LYS A 154 -2.35 -2.97 13.83
N GLY A 155 -2.65 -3.87 14.78
CA GLY A 155 -3.98 -3.97 15.38
C GLY A 155 -4.96 -4.60 14.40
N SER A 156 -6.20 -4.17 14.48
CA SER A 156 -7.27 -4.60 13.58
C SER A 156 -8.41 -3.59 13.55
N PHE A 157 -9.22 -3.65 12.51
CA PHE A 157 -10.53 -3.02 12.45
C PHE A 157 -11.54 -4.01 11.90
N HIS A 158 -12.82 -3.77 12.15
CA HIS A 158 -13.91 -4.52 11.57
C HIS A 158 -14.94 -3.57 10.97
N ASP A 159 -15.67 -4.05 9.98
CA ASP A 159 -16.87 -3.41 9.46
C ASP A 159 -18.09 -4.31 9.75
N GLU A 160 -19.18 -4.15 8.98
CA GLU A 160 -20.38 -4.98 9.12
C GLU A 160 -20.18 -6.44 8.67
N LYS A 161 -19.14 -6.75 7.89
CA LYS A 161 -18.96 -8.04 7.22
C LYS A 161 -17.75 -8.81 7.75
N ASP A 162 -16.62 -8.13 7.92
CA ASP A 162 -15.32 -8.76 8.08
C ASP A 162 -14.45 -8.11 9.16
N LEU A 163 -13.43 -8.85 9.58
CA LEU A 163 -12.41 -8.41 10.53
C LEU A 163 -11.04 -8.43 9.84
N PHE A 164 -10.43 -7.25 9.71
CA PHE A 164 -9.15 -7.04 9.06
C PHE A 164 -8.04 -6.90 10.10
N LYS A 165 -7.05 -7.79 10.06
CA LYS A 165 -5.88 -7.82 10.94
C LYS A 165 -4.62 -7.49 10.17
N ARG A 166 -3.49 -7.32 10.86
CA ARG A 166 -2.19 -7.04 10.22
C ARG A 166 -1.95 -7.96 9.00
N GLY A 167 -1.68 -7.32 7.86
CA GLY A 167 -1.42 -7.98 6.57
C GLY A 167 -2.67 -8.14 5.69
N ASP A 168 -3.88 -8.08 6.28
CA ASP A 168 -5.13 -8.05 5.53
C ASP A 168 -5.30 -6.72 4.80
N ILE A 169 -5.91 -6.80 3.62
CA ILE A 169 -6.26 -5.65 2.80
C ILE A 169 -7.77 -5.60 2.57
N GLU A 170 -8.37 -4.44 2.81
CA GLU A 170 -9.71 -4.10 2.35
C GLU A 170 -9.59 -3.37 1.01
N ILE A 171 -10.43 -3.75 0.05
CA ILE A 171 -10.54 -3.08 -1.24
C ILE A 171 -11.94 -2.51 -1.33
N GLY A 172 -12.04 -1.19 -1.36
CA GLY A 172 -13.28 -0.44 -1.41
C GLY A 172 -13.44 0.31 -2.73
N ASP A 173 -14.69 0.49 -3.14
CA ASP A 173 -15.06 1.34 -4.26
C ASP A 173 -16.35 2.13 -3.96
N GLN A 174 -17.07 2.54 -5.00
CA GLN A 174 -18.28 3.34 -4.88
C GLN A 174 -19.45 2.58 -4.24
N ASP A 175 -19.47 1.25 -4.37
CA ASP A 175 -20.55 0.39 -3.89
C ASP A 175 -20.33 -0.04 -2.44
N LEU A 176 -19.10 0.09 -1.93
CA LEU A 176 -18.80 -0.15 -0.53
C LEU A 176 -19.21 1.04 0.33
N HIS A 177 -20.30 0.88 1.08
CA HIS A 177 -20.68 1.76 2.17
C HIS A 177 -20.41 1.09 3.51
N HIS A 178 -19.49 1.64 4.29
CA HIS A 178 -19.05 1.01 5.54
C HIS A 178 -18.78 2.03 6.66
N ASN A 179 -18.75 1.52 7.89
CA ASN A 179 -18.46 2.27 9.12
C ASN A 179 -17.36 1.56 9.92
N PRO A 180 -16.10 1.55 9.43
CA PRO A 180 -15.06 0.73 10.00
C PRO A 180 -14.70 1.20 11.40
N THR A 181 -14.60 0.24 12.32
CA THR A 181 -14.31 0.48 13.73
C THR A 181 -13.06 -0.26 14.14
N ALA A 182 -12.07 0.46 14.69
CA ALA A 182 -10.88 -0.17 15.23
C ALA A 182 -11.25 -1.06 16.43
N SER A 183 -10.65 -2.26 16.47
CA SER A 183 -10.84 -3.20 17.57
C SER A 183 -10.37 -2.63 18.93
N ASN A 184 -10.81 -3.24 20.02
CA ASN A 184 -10.53 -2.76 21.38
C ASN A 184 -9.13 -3.16 21.91
N ASP A 185 -8.40 -4.01 21.20
CA ASP A 185 -7.11 -4.59 21.60
C ASP A 185 -5.92 -3.63 21.41
N GLY A 186 -6.14 -2.47 20.79
CA GLY A 186 -5.15 -1.41 20.64
C GLY A 186 -5.45 -0.50 19.45
N PRO A 187 -4.59 0.49 19.19
CA PRO A 187 -4.75 1.33 18.01
C PRO A 187 -4.55 0.52 16.72
N CYS A 188 -5.41 0.77 15.74
CA CYS A 188 -5.27 0.25 14.39
C CYS A 188 -4.43 1.22 13.56
N ILE A 189 -3.36 0.70 12.94
CA ILE A 189 -2.53 1.46 12.01
C ILE A 189 -2.73 0.91 10.62
N CYS A 190 -3.12 1.76 9.68
CA CYS A 190 -3.36 1.36 8.29
C CYS A 190 -2.50 2.19 7.34
N LEU A 191 -2.09 1.57 6.24
CA LEU A 191 -1.66 2.25 5.02
C LEU A 191 -2.85 2.27 4.07
N VAL A 192 -3.24 3.45 3.62
CA VAL A 192 -4.39 3.66 2.74
C VAL A 192 -3.93 4.33 1.46
N ALA A 193 -4.38 3.83 0.31
CA ALA A 193 -4.24 4.48 -0.97
C ALA A 193 -5.60 4.70 -1.63
N SER A 194 -5.83 5.87 -2.21
CA SER A 194 -7.07 6.19 -2.95
C SER A 194 -6.79 7.10 -4.15
N ASP A 195 -7.48 6.87 -5.28
CA ASP A 195 -7.41 7.71 -6.49
C ASP A 195 -8.48 8.82 -6.53
N ALA A 196 -9.44 8.77 -5.61
CA ALA A 196 -10.48 9.77 -5.49
C ALA A 196 -10.75 10.11 -4.02
N SER A 197 -11.48 11.21 -3.80
CA SER A 197 -11.91 11.65 -2.46
C SER A 197 -12.99 10.72 -1.89
N LEU A 198 -13.15 10.73 -0.56
CA LEU A 198 -14.24 10.01 0.10
C LEU A 198 -15.61 10.62 -0.25
N ARG A 199 -16.67 9.82 -0.13
CA ARG A 199 -18.07 10.25 -0.12
C ARG A 199 -18.70 9.99 1.24
N PHE A 200 -18.65 10.97 2.14
CA PHE A 200 -19.34 10.86 3.42
C PHE A 200 -20.86 10.97 3.26
N LYS A 201 -21.62 10.14 3.98
CA LYS A 201 -23.10 10.29 4.06
C LYS A 201 -23.51 11.54 4.83
N SER A 202 -22.83 11.84 5.93
CA SER A 202 -23.18 12.96 6.81
C SER A 202 -22.61 14.30 6.32
N ILE A 203 -23.35 15.39 6.53
CA ILE A 203 -23.03 16.74 6.03
C ILE A 203 -21.78 17.33 6.70
N ILE A 204 -21.63 17.16 8.01
CA ILE A 204 -20.49 17.70 8.79
C ILE A 204 -19.14 17.14 8.30
N PRO A 205 -18.91 15.82 8.24
CA PRO A 205 -17.65 15.28 7.74
C PRO A 205 -17.41 15.65 6.27
N ARG A 206 -18.45 15.71 5.44
CA ARG A 206 -18.36 16.18 4.04
C ARG A 206 -17.86 17.62 3.93
N LEU A 207 -18.31 18.53 4.79
CA LEU A 207 -17.83 19.92 4.83
C LEU A 207 -16.36 20.03 5.27
N LEU A 208 -15.89 19.12 6.12
CA LEU A 208 -14.53 19.15 6.65
C LEU A 208 -13.49 18.45 5.76
N GLN A 209 -13.92 17.71 4.72
CA GLN A 209 -13.07 17.01 3.76
C GLN A 209 -11.89 17.85 3.21
N PRO A 210 -12.11 19.07 2.68
CA PRO A 210 -11.04 19.86 2.09
C PRO A 210 -9.93 20.23 3.08
N PHE A 211 -10.28 20.40 4.37
CA PHE A 211 -9.32 20.78 5.42
C PHE A 211 -8.43 19.60 5.85
N PHE A 212 -8.95 18.38 5.69
CA PHE A 212 -8.25 17.15 6.03
C PHE A 212 -7.60 16.48 4.82
N LYS A 213 -7.88 16.93 3.59
CA LYS A 213 -7.41 16.29 2.34
C LYS A 213 -7.84 14.82 2.26
N ILE A 214 -9.11 14.58 2.58
CA ILE A 214 -9.80 13.28 2.59
C ILE A 214 -11.04 13.40 1.70
#